data_AF-A0A954I8T8-F1
#
_entry.id   AF-A0A954I8T8-F1
#
_cell.length_a   1.000
_cell.length_b   1.000
_cell.length_c   1.000
_cell.angle_alpha   90.00
_cell.angle_beta   90.00
_cell.angle_gamma   90.00
#
_symmetry.space_group_name_H-M   'P 1'
#
loop_
_entity.id
_entity.type
_entity.pdbx_description
1 polymer ?
#
loop_
_entity_poly.entity_id
_entity_poly.type
_entity_poly.pdbx_seq_one_letter_code
_entity_poly.pdbx_strand_id
1 'polypeptide(L)'
;YSARDFERHMILNMLMLSSLMTGGQDTYAYSQQASSRAAEIRTQLAAAARQSQPSPGETDASAASSQIQTAAWEPPSAAILMADGSDEPLALAMYLTAMLQSESPTRHAETTAALNDLSVWNRRYSNAIGDPAETRMGTTSTPGHGTLHVLAFVGQAPEWVPEPAEPTSAALLVADRILTVTGKHTLPPTIAPVTIGRPQTVGRAIPSSTIHCRLTHEQTSAGDVIPAAQRTTESLPEFLPLVDLQATAEASYHEHRDEEIGRAIARRIVKKGTVYVLKETQQVVRNSFVDLAINIAGIMWEATERPDTRAWRMLPARIDLSSVELPQGTWNAELRTDASMGGTSAYHLPVHIQDGRNTLVICFIPDGKLAGNLLVGGADRATIPLPGTDQ
;
A
#
# COMPACT_ATOMS: atom_id res chain seq x y z
N TYR A 1 -14.25 -13.63 0.41
CA TYR A 1 -13.08 -12.93 0.98
C TYR A 1 -13.35 -11.45 0.84
N SER A 2 -13.50 -10.72 1.93
CA SER A 2 -13.45 -9.25 1.87
C SER A 2 -11.99 -8.88 1.97
N ALA A 3 -11.39 -8.42 0.86
CA ALA A 3 -10.00 -7.94 0.88
C ALA A 3 -9.84 -6.88 1.98
N ARG A 4 -8.67 -6.87 2.62
CA ARG A 4 -8.30 -5.84 3.61
C ARG A 4 -8.19 -4.49 2.88
N ASP A 5 -8.33 -3.38 3.60
CA ASP A 5 -8.44 -2.08 2.96
C ASP A 5 -7.18 -1.71 2.15
N PHE A 6 -5.99 -1.97 2.70
CA PHE A 6 -4.73 -1.77 1.97
C PHE A 6 -4.61 -2.65 0.70
N GLU A 7 -5.15 -3.88 0.72
CA GLU A 7 -5.20 -4.73 -0.47
C GLU A 7 -6.15 -4.15 -1.52
N ARG A 8 -7.27 -3.55 -1.12
CA ARG A 8 -8.19 -2.88 -2.05
C ARG A 8 -7.52 -1.69 -2.72
N HIS A 9 -6.76 -0.89 -1.97
CA HIS A 9 -5.96 0.19 -2.54
C HIS A 9 -4.93 -0.36 -3.53
N MET A 10 -4.25 -1.45 -3.19
CA MET A 10 -3.31 -2.10 -4.10
C MET A 10 -3.97 -2.64 -5.37
N ILE A 11 -5.17 -3.22 -5.28
CA ILE A 11 -5.93 -3.67 -6.46
C ILE A 11 -6.21 -2.49 -7.38
N LEU A 12 -6.64 -1.35 -6.81
CA LEU A 12 -6.87 -0.13 -7.59
C LEU A 12 -5.58 0.34 -8.29
N ASN A 13 -4.44 0.32 -7.58
CA ASN A 13 -3.14 0.65 -8.16
C ASN A 13 -2.76 -0.31 -9.30
N MET A 14 -3.01 -1.62 -9.14
CA MET A 14 -2.72 -2.60 -10.19
C MET A 14 -3.61 -2.41 -11.42
N LEU A 15 -4.89 -2.09 -11.23
CA LEU A 15 -5.80 -1.75 -12.33
C LEU A 15 -5.35 -0.50 -13.07
N MET A 16 -4.91 0.53 -12.32
CA MET A 16 -4.37 1.76 -12.89
C MET A 16 -3.09 1.51 -13.70
N LEU A 17 -2.12 0.77 -13.14
CA LEU A 17 -0.90 0.37 -13.84
C LEU A 17 -1.19 -0.46 -15.09
N SER A 18 -2.07 -1.46 -14.97
CA SER A 18 -2.46 -2.28 -16.11
C SER A 18 -3.06 -1.43 -17.22
N SER A 19 -3.91 -0.45 -16.87
CA SER A 19 -4.51 0.47 -17.83
C SER A 19 -3.47 1.38 -18.49
N LEU A 20 -2.50 1.91 -17.71
CA LEU A 20 -1.37 2.70 -18.23
C LEU A 20 -0.57 1.91 -19.26
N MET A 21 -0.36 0.60 -19.03
CA MET A 21 0.41 -0.26 -19.92
C MET A 21 -0.35 -0.64 -21.20
N THR A 22 -1.69 -0.72 -21.16
CA THR A 22 -2.48 -1.24 -22.31
C THR A 22 -3.12 -0.18 -23.18
N GLY A 23 -3.07 1.11 -22.81
CA GLY A 23 -3.88 2.07 -23.56
C GLY A 23 -4.12 3.41 -22.91
N GLY A 24 -4.20 3.42 -21.59
CA GLY A 24 -4.63 4.57 -20.81
C GLY A 24 -6.15 4.74 -20.73
N GLN A 25 -6.97 3.88 -21.35
CA GLN A 25 -8.41 4.11 -21.54
C GLN A 25 -9.16 4.36 -20.22
N ASP A 26 -8.90 3.54 -19.20
CA ASP A 26 -9.56 3.61 -17.89
C ASP A 26 -8.69 4.27 -16.82
N THR A 27 -7.45 4.65 -17.15
CA THR A 27 -6.49 5.13 -16.15
C THR A 27 -7.00 6.39 -15.46
N TYR A 28 -7.66 7.28 -16.21
CA TYR A 28 -8.22 8.50 -15.64
C TYR A 28 -9.33 8.20 -14.62
N ALA A 29 -10.18 7.22 -14.89
CA ALA A 29 -11.24 6.81 -13.96
C ALA A 29 -10.64 6.22 -12.67
N TYR A 30 -9.64 5.36 -12.78
CA TYR A 30 -8.95 4.80 -11.62
C TYR A 30 -8.20 5.88 -10.80
N SER A 31 -7.56 6.84 -11.47
CA SER A 31 -6.90 7.96 -10.79
C SER A 31 -7.89 8.80 -9.97
N GLN A 32 -9.08 9.08 -10.52
CA GLN A 32 -10.13 9.80 -9.79
C GLN A 32 -10.66 9.02 -8.58
N GLN A 33 -10.83 7.70 -8.72
CA GLN A 33 -11.23 6.84 -7.60
C GLN A 33 -10.17 6.87 -6.49
N ALA A 34 -8.89 6.80 -6.86
CA ALA A 34 -7.78 6.88 -5.93
C ALA A 34 -7.73 8.23 -5.20
N SER A 35 -7.80 9.34 -5.93
CA SER A 35 -7.81 10.69 -5.36
C SER A 35 -9.02 10.92 -4.45
N SER A 36 -10.21 10.43 -4.85
CA SER A 36 -11.41 10.54 -4.01
C SER A 36 -11.23 9.77 -2.70
N ARG A 37 -10.69 8.55 -2.76
CA ARG A 37 -10.43 7.74 -1.57
C ARG A 37 -9.39 8.38 -0.64
N ALA A 38 -8.31 8.92 -1.20
CA ALA A 38 -7.29 9.65 -0.44
C ALA A 38 -7.90 10.89 0.25
N ALA A 39 -8.74 11.67 -0.46
CA ALA A 39 -9.40 12.83 0.11
C ALA A 39 -10.39 12.48 1.24
N GLU A 40 -11.13 11.37 1.10
CA GLU A 40 -12.01 10.84 2.15
C GLU A 40 -11.23 10.51 3.42
N ILE A 41 -10.16 9.72 3.30
CA ILE A 41 -9.35 9.30 4.45
C ILE A 41 -8.68 10.52 5.09
N ARG A 42 -8.16 11.46 4.29
CA ARG A 42 -7.59 12.71 4.81
C ARG A 42 -8.62 13.51 5.62
N THR A 43 -9.86 13.57 5.16
CA THR A 43 -10.95 14.24 5.88
C THR A 43 -11.24 13.54 7.21
N GLN A 44 -11.19 12.22 7.24
CA GLN A 44 -11.36 11.42 8.47
C GLN A 44 -10.20 11.66 9.45
N LEU A 45 -8.96 11.64 8.98
CA LEU A 45 -7.77 11.95 9.78
C LEU A 45 -7.85 13.38 10.35
N ALA A 46 -8.29 14.35 9.56
CA ALA A 46 -8.46 15.72 10.02
C ALA A 46 -9.57 15.87 11.07
N ALA A 47 -10.67 15.13 10.93
CA ALA A 47 -11.74 15.11 11.92
C ALA A 47 -11.27 14.45 13.23
N ALA A 48 -10.55 13.33 13.14
CA ALA A 48 -9.97 12.64 14.30
C ALA A 48 -8.95 13.52 15.04
N ALA A 49 -8.07 14.20 14.30
CA ALA A 49 -7.09 15.14 14.87
C ALA A 49 -7.78 16.27 15.65
N ARG A 50 -8.89 16.84 15.13
CA ARG A 50 -9.67 17.87 15.84
C ARG A 50 -10.33 17.33 17.12
N GLN A 51 -10.80 16.09 17.11
CA GLN A 51 -11.41 15.48 18.30
C GLN A 51 -10.38 15.19 19.40
N SER A 52 -9.12 14.94 19.02
CA SER A 52 -8.03 14.68 19.96
C SER A 52 -7.42 15.94 20.60
N GLN A 53 -7.72 17.13 20.08
CA GLN A 53 -7.22 18.37 20.67
C GLN A 53 -7.98 18.67 21.97
N PRO A 54 -7.28 18.87 23.10
CA PRO A 54 -7.92 19.21 24.36
C PRO A 54 -8.69 20.51 24.21
N SER A 55 -9.96 20.53 24.62
CA SER A 55 -10.78 21.74 24.64
C SER A 55 -10.04 22.84 25.41
N PRO A 56 -9.88 24.06 24.87
CA PRO A 56 -9.12 25.15 25.49
C PRO A 56 -9.77 25.75 26.76
N GLY A 57 -10.60 25.00 27.48
CA GLY A 57 -11.43 25.45 28.60
C GLY A 57 -11.13 24.83 29.96
N GLU A 58 -10.13 23.96 30.10
CA GLU A 58 -9.84 23.25 31.36
C GLU A 58 -8.43 23.51 31.90
N THR A 59 -7.84 24.67 31.58
CA THR A 59 -6.70 25.20 32.34
C THR A 59 -7.23 26.13 33.42
N ASP A 60 -7.01 25.73 34.68
CA ASP A 60 -7.37 26.47 35.88
C ASP A 60 -7.05 27.96 35.77
N ALA A 61 -8.10 28.76 35.97
CA ALA A 61 -8.01 30.21 36.11
C ALA A 61 -7.28 30.58 37.41
N SER A 62 -5.95 30.64 37.38
CA SER A 62 -5.17 31.31 38.43
C SER A 62 -3.79 31.76 37.93
N ALA A 63 -3.75 32.88 37.21
CA ALA A 63 -2.67 33.88 37.26
C ALA A 63 -2.99 35.00 36.26
N ALA A 64 -3.69 36.03 36.73
CA ALA A 64 -3.87 37.26 35.98
C ALA A 64 -2.57 38.10 36.02
N SER A 65 -1.84 38.12 34.91
CA SER A 65 -0.93 39.20 34.57
C SER A 65 -1.29 39.73 33.20
N SER A 66 -1.92 40.90 33.19
CA SER A 66 -2.42 41.63 32.02
C SER A 66 -1.28 42.22 31.21
N GLN A 67 -0.72 41.43 30.29
CA GLN A 67 -0.04 41.95 29.11
C GLN A 67 -1.00 41.88 27.93
N ILE A 68 -1.31 43.05 27.36
CA ILE A 68 -2.09 43.18 26.12
C ILE A 68 -1.20 42.64 25.00
N GLN A 69 -1.36 41.35 24.71
CA GLN A 69 -0.74 40.70 23.56
C GLN A 69 -1.63 41.00 22.35
N THR A 70 -1.13 41.83 21.45
CA THR A 70 -1.74 42.06 20.12
C THR A 70 -2.05 40.71 19.49
N ALA A 71 -3.31 40.49 19.14
CA ALA A 71 -3.78 39.28 18.46
C ALA A 71 -3.15 39.22 17.06
N ALA A 72 -1.93 38.69 16.99
CA ALA A 72 -1.41 38.17 15.75
C ALA A 72 -2.32 37.00 15.38
N TRP A 73 -2.99 37.08 14.24
CA TRP A 73 -3.64 35.94 13.62
C TRP A 73 -2.53 34.94 13.26
N GLU A 74 -2.19 34.09 14.22
CA GLU A 74 -1.36 32.92 13.98
C GLU A 74 -2.28 31.94 13.24
N PRO A 75 -2.04 31.67 11.94
CA PRO A 75 -2.82 30.65 11.26
C PRO A 75 -2.71 29.37 12.10
N PRO A 76 -3.82 28.65 12.36
CA PRO A 76 -3.77 27.43 13.15
C PRO A 76 -2.66 26.57 12.56
N SER A 77 -1.63 26.26 13.37
CA SER A 77 -0.52 25.45 12.93
C SER A 77 -1.12 24.23 12.25
N ALA A 78 -0.91 24.08 10.94
CA ALA A 78 -1.56 23.03 10.17
C ALA A 78 -1.20 21.72 10.87
N ALA A 79 -2.20 21.13 11.55
CA ALA A 79 -1.97 19.89 12.27
C ALA A 79 -1.36 18.93 11.27
N ILE A 80 -0.19 18.39 11.60
CA ILE A 80 0.52 17.47 10.73
C ILE A 80 -0.37 16.24 10.64
N LEU A 81 -1.15 16.14 9.56
CA LEU A 81 -2.01 14.99 9.28
C LEU A 81 -1.07 13.85 8.94
N MET A 82 -0.94 12.90 9.86
CA MET A 82 -0.19 11.68 9.64
C MET A 82 -1.17 10.58 9.29
N ALA A 83 -1.02 10.02 8.09
CA ALA A 83 -1.68 8.78 7.77
C ALA A 83 -1.00 7.65 8.53
N ASP A 84 -1.80 6.66 8.93
CA ASP A 84 -1.29 5.44 9.51
C ASP A 84 -0.56 4.61 8.44
N GLY A 85 0.37 3.76 8.88
CA GLY A 85 1.12 2.90 7.96
C GLY A 85 0.24 1.95 7.13
N SER A 86 -1.02 1.73 7.53
CA SER A 86 -2.01 0.92 6.80
C SER A 86 -2.48 1.57 5.49
N ASP A 87 -2.33 2.88 5.32
CA ASP A 87 -2.76 3.64 4.14
C ASP A 87 -1.62 3.95 3.15
N GLU A 88 -0.41 3.45 3.40
CA GLU A 88 0.77 3.67 2.54
C GLU A 88 0.55 3.34 1.05
N PRO A 89 -0.25 2.33 0.64
CA PRO A 89 -0.57 2.10 -0.78
C PRO A 89 -1.18 3.29 -1.53
N LEU A 90 -1.78 4.26 -0.84
CA LEU A 90 -2.26 5.50 -1.45
C LEU A 90 -1.10 6.37 -1.98
N ALA A 91 0.11 6.20 -1.46
CA ALA A 91 1.31 6.87 -1.97
C ALA A 91 1.56 6.50 -3.44
N LEU A 92 1.51 5.20 -3.77
CA LEU A 92 1.62 4.76 -5.16
C LEU A 92 0.47 5.32 -6.01
N ALA A 93 -0.75 5.34 -5.48
CA ALA A 93 -1.91 5.86 -6.20
C ALA A 93 -1.73 7.35 -6.55
N MET A 94 -1.23 8.15 -5.60
CA MET A 94 -0.97 9.57 -5.78
C MET A 94 0.19 9.82 -6.74
N TYR A 95 1.25 9.02 -6.65
CA TYR A 95 2.37 9.09 -7.60
C TYR A 95 1.93 8.81 -9.04
N LEU A 96 1.18 7.72 -9.25
CA LEU A 96 0.67 7.37 -10.57
C LEU A 96 -0.33 8.42 -11.08
N THR A 97 -1.10 9.03 -10.18
CA THR A 97 -2.01 10.12 -10.53
C THR A 97 -1.22 11.34 -10.98
N ALA A 98 -0.19 11.75 -10.24
CA ALA A 98 0.70 12.84 -10.63
C ALA A 98 1.33 12.58 -12.00
N MET A 99 1.87 11.36 -12.22
CA MET A 99 2.42 10.94 -13.50
C MET A 99 1.38 11.08 -14.62
N LEU A 100 0.16 10.57 -14.44
CA LEU A 100 -0.89 10.69 -15.46
C LEU A 100 -1.27 12.16 -15.76
N GLN A 101 -1.48 12.98 -14.73
CA GLN A 101 -1.92 14.37 -14.92
C GLN A 101 -0.82 15.23 -15.53
N SER A 102 0.44 14.95 -15.23
CA SER A 102 1.58 15.72 -15.71
C SER A 102 1.76 15.68 -17.24
N GLU A 103 1.18 14.69 -17.92
CA GLU A 103 1.17 14.63 -19.39
C GLU A 103 0.30 15.72 -20.05
N SER A 104 -0.55 16.40 -19.28
CA SER A 104 -1.38 17.49 -19.77
C SER A 104 -0.92 18.82 -19.20
N PRO A 105 -0.57 19.82 -20.05
CA PRO A 105 -0.07 21.10 -19.56
C PRO A 105 -1.14 21.89 -18.79
N THR A 106 -2.42 21.63 -19.06
CA THR A 106 -3.55 22.26 -18.37
C THR A 106 -3.81 21.70 -16.96
N ARG A 107 -3.14 20.61 -16.57
CA ARG A 107 -3.39 19.88 -15.30
C ARG A 107 -2.23 19.91 -14.32
N HIS A 108 -1.48 21.02 -14.37
CA HIS A 108 -0.36 21.24 -13.48
C HIS A 108 -0.78 21.31 -12.01
N ALA A 109 -1.95 21.90 -11.73
CA ALA A 109 -2.46 22.02 -10.36
C ALA A 109 -2.80 20.64 -9.75
N GLU A 110 -3.42 19.77 -10.53
CA GLU A 110 -3.76 18.40 -10.12
C GLU A 110 -2.50 17.54 -9.91
N THR A 111 -1.50 17.72 -10.78
CA THR A 111 -0.18 17.08 -10.61
C THR A 111 0.47 17.48 -9.29
N THR A 112 0.52 18.79 -9.03
CA THR A 112 1.10 19.35 -7.80
C THR A 112 0.33 18.91 -6.56
N ALA A 113 -1.00 18.89 -6.63
CA ALA A 113 -1.85 18.42 -5.53
C ALA A 113 -1.60 16.94 -5.21
N ALA A 114 -1.49 16.08 -6.22
CA ALA A 114 -1.20 14.66 -6.04
C ALA A 114 0.22 14.43 -5.45
N LEU A 115 1.23 15.20 -5.89
CA LEU A 115 2.58 15.13 -5.32
C LEU A 115 2.62 15.64 -3.87
N ASN A 116 1.88 16.70 -3.55
CA ASN A 116 1.76 17.16 -2.17
C ASN A 116 1.12 16.09 -1.27
N ASP A 117 0.09 15.41 -1.77
CA ASP A 117 -0.57 14.32 -1.04
C ASP A 117 0.35 13.11 -0.84
N LEU A 118 1.31 12.87 -1.72
CA LEU A 118 2.31 11.82 -1.54
C LEU A 118 3.03 11.91 -0.18
N SER A 119 3.32 13.14 0.28
CA SER A 119 3.99 13.39 1.56
C SER A 119 3.15 13.04 2.79
N VAL A 120 1.83 13.00 2.62
CA VAL A 120 0.88 12.58 3.66
C VAL A 120 0.92 11.05 3.83
N TRP A 121 0.99 10.32 2.70
CA TRP A 121 0.88 8.85 2.68
C TRP A 121 2.22 8.14 2.84
N ASN A 122 3.33 8.71 2.34
CA ASN A 122 4.67 8.16 2.54
C ASN A 122 5.71 9.26 2.77
N ARG A 123 5.85 9.66 4.03
CA ARG A 123 6.85 10.64 4.45
C ARG A 123 8.29 10.15 4.26
N ARG A 124 8.56 8.84 4.37
CA ARG A 124 9.92 8.31 4.20
C ARG A 124 10.42 8.54 2.79
N TYR A 125 9.57 8.22 1.81
CA TYR A 125 9.83 8.48 0.41
C TYR A 125 9.99 9.99 0.15
N SER A 126 9.03 10.82 0.58
CA SER A 126 9.11 12.27 0.39
C SER A 126 10.38 12.88 1.01
N ASN A 127 10.74 12.53 2.24
CA ASN A 127 11.96 13.04 2.87
C ASN A 127 13.23 12.65 2.09
N ALA A 128 13.24 11.49 1.44
CA ALA A 128 14.38 11.02 0.67
C ALA A 128 14.50 11.74 -0.69
N ILE A 129 13.38 12.11 -1.32
CA ILE A 129 13.38 12.82 -2.61
C ILE A 129 13.39 14.36 -2.47
N GLY A 130 13.14 14.90 -1.27
CA GLY A 130 13.02 16.33 -1.04
C GLY A 130 11.57 16.81 -1.16
N ASP A 131 11.34 18.03 -1.65
CA ASP A 131 9.97 18.49 -1.91
C ASP A 131 9.38 17.74 -3.10
N PRO A 132 8.35 16.88 -2.91
CA PRO A 132 7.74 16.16 -4.02
C PRO A 132 7.18 17.11 -5.09
N ALA A 133 6.76 18.33 -4.72
CA ALA A 133 6.23 19.32 -5.66
C ALA A 133 7.30 19.86 -6.62
N GLU A 134 8.59 19.76 -6.28
CA GLU A 134 9.70 20.12 -7.16
C GLU A 134 10.04 19.00 -8.16
N THR A 135 9.45 17.81 -8.00
CA THR A 135 9.67 16.69 -8.91
C THR A 135 9.12 17.04 -10.29
N ARG A 136 10.02 17.20 -11.26
CA ARG A 136 9.67 17.42 -12.67
C ARG A 136 9.22 16.11 -13.28
N MET A 137 8.08 16.15 -13.95
CA MET A 137 7.53 15.02 -14.73
C MET A 137 6.61 15.52 -15.83
N GLY A 138 6.49 14.72 -16.90
CA GLY A 138 5.65 15.04 -18.04
C GLY A 138 5.97 16.41 -18.64
N THR A 139 4.95 17.23 -18.82
CA THR A 139 5.03 18.57 -19.45
C THR A 139 5.78 19.62 -18.64
N THR A 140 6.14 19.34 -17.39
CA THR A 140 6.96 20.22 -16.54
C THR A 140 8.46 19.94 -16.64
N SER A 141 8.83 18.91 -17.42
CA SER A 141 10.23 18.60 -17.74
C SER A 141 10.86 19.74 -18.55
N THR A 142 12.19 19.77 -18.57
CA THR A 142 12.95 20.70 -19.43
C THR A 142 12.56 20.48 -20.89
N PRO A 143 12.42 21.55 -21.70
CA PRO A 143 12.10 21.40 -23.12
C PRO A 143 13.08 20.47 -23.84
N GLY A 144 12.56 19.51 -24.59
CA GLY A 144 13.33 18.46 -25.26
C GLY A 144 13.66 17.27 -24.35
N HIS A 145 13.07 17.18 -23.16
CA HIS A 145 13.25 16.09 -22.21
C HIS A 145 11.91 15.42 -21.86
N GLY A 146 11.99 14.14 -21.50
CA GLY A 146 10.91 13.41 -20.86
C GLY A 146 11.39 12.79 -19.55
N THR A 147 10.50 12.06 -18.87
CA THR A 147 10.85 11.40 -17.62
C THR A 147 10.70 9.90 -17.70
N LEU A 148 11.73 9.18 -17.25
CA LEU A 148 11.74 7.74 -17.09
C LEU A 148 11.41 7.40 -15.64
N HIS A 149 10.40 6.57 -15.44
CA HIS A 149 9.99 6.03 -14.15
C HIS A 149 10.22 4.52 -14.17
N VAL A 150 10.96 3.99 -13.19
CA VAL A 150 11.19 2.55 -13.04
C VAL A 150 10.57 2.09 -11.73
N LEU A 151 9.54 1.26 -11.83
CA LEU A 151 8.89 0.61 -10.70
C LEU A 151 9.38 -0.83 -10.56
N ALA A 152 10.00 -1.14 -9.43
CA ALA A 152 10.42 -2.48 -9.09
C ALA A 152 9.48 -3.09 -8.06
N PHE A 153 8.87 -4.21 -8.42
CA PHE A 153 7.99 -5.01 -7.58
C PHE A 153 8.83 -6.06 -6.87
N VAL A 154 9.14 -5.83 -5.61
CA VAL A 154 10.18 -6.56 -4.88
C VAL A 154 9.56 -7.47 -3.84
N GLY A 155 10.04 -8.71 -3.76
CA GLY A 155 9.60 -9.67 -2.74
C GLY A 155 8.21 -10.24 -2.99
N GLN A 156 7.70 -10.98 -2.00
CA GLN A 156 6.37 -11.57 -2.00
C GLN A 156 5.50 -10.93 -0.90
N ALA A 157 4.22 -10.70 -1.19
CA ALA A 157 3.29 -10.18 -0.20
C ALA A 157 3.23 -11.03 1.07
N PRO A 158 2.92 -10.41 2.23
CA PRO A 158 2.81 -11.11 3.51
C PRO A 158 1.78 -12.26 3.44
N GLU A 159 2.15 -13.40 4.01
CA GLU A 159 1.22 -14.49 4.26
C GLU A 159 0.46 -14.23 5.56
N TRP A 160 -0.83 -14.57 5.58
CA TRP A 160 -1.62 -14.49 6.81
C TRP A 160 -1.67 -15.88 7.45
N VAL A 161 -1.23 -15.97 8.69
CA VAL A 161 -1.19 -17.22 9.45
C VAL A 161 -2.13 -17.15 10.65
N PRO A 162 -2.71 -18.29 11.07
CA PRO A 162 -3.57 -18.31 12.24
C PRO A 162 -2.75 -18.09 13.52
N GLU A 163 -3.25 -17.25 14.42
CA GLU A 163 -2.66 -16.96 15.72
C GLU A 163 -3.75 -17.02 16.80
N PRO A 164 -3.49 -17.66 17.96
CA PRO A 164 -4.39 -17.55 19.12
C PRO A 164 -4.30 -16.15 19.73
N ALA A 165 -5.44 -15.55 20.05
CA ALA A 165 -5.54 -14.24 20.65
C ALA A 165 -6.46 -14.26 21.88
N GLU A 166 -5.95 -13.68 22.96
CA GLU A 166 -6.70 -13.46 24.19
C GLU A 166 -7.74 -12.34 24.00
N PRO A 167 -8.96 -12.48 24.56
CA PRO A 167 -9.96 -11.42 24.57
C PRO A 167 -9.45 -10.17 25.32
N THR A 168 -9.53 -9.02 24.67
CA THR A 168 -9.22 -7.71 25.28
C THR A 168 -10.51 -6.98 25.64
N SER A 169 -10.45 -6.02 26.58
CA SER A 169 -11.63 -5.22 26.94
C SER A 169 -12.23 -4.48 25.73
N ALA A 170 -11.38 -3.96 24.84
CA ALA A 170 -11.82 -3.31 23.60
C ALA A 170 -12.51 -4.30 22.65
N ALA A 171 -11.93 -5.49 22.45
CA ALA A 171 -12.53 -6.53 21.63
C ALA A 171 -13.87 -7.02 22.19
N LEU A 172 -14.03 -7.08 23.51
CA LEU A 172 -15.30 -7.42 24.16
C LEU A 172 -16.37 -6.37 23.90
N LEU A 173 -16.03 -5.07 23.94
CA LEU A 173 -16.97 -3.99 23.58
C LEU A 173 -17.39 -4.07 22.11
N VAL A 174 -16.45 -4.37 21.21
CA VAL A 174 -16.77 -4.61 19.78
C VAL A 174 -17.72 -5.81 19.64
N ALA A 175 -17.42 -6.92 20.31
CA ALA A 175 -18.25 -8.12 20.26
C ALA A 175 -19.67 -7.84 20.80
N ASP A 176 -19.78 -7.14 21.93
CA ASP A 176 -21.07 -6.76 22.53
C ASP A 176 -21.93 -5.92 21.57
N ARG A 177 -21.30 -4.93 20.91
CA ARG A 177 -21.98 -4.09 19.91
C ARG A 177 -22.50 -4.92 18.74
N ILE A 178 -21.71 -5.87 18.24
CA ILE A 178 -22.13 -6.78 17.16
C ILE A 178 -23.31 -7.65 17.63
N LEU A 179 -23.22 -8.24 18.82
CA LEU A 179 -24.26 -9.13 19.35
C LEU A 179 -25.56 -8.39 19.64
N THR A 180 -25.49 -7.19 20.19
CA THR A 180 -26.65 -6.33 20.48
C THR A 180 -27.45 -6.03 19.20
N VAL A 181 -26.77 -5.76 18.09
CA VAL A 181 -27.43 -5.55 16.78
C VAL A 181 -28.15 -6.82 16.31
N THR A 182 -27.65 -8.00 16.65
CA THR A 182 -28.30 -9.28 16.30
C THR A 182 -29.42 -9.70 17.26
N GLY A 183 -29.52 -9.06 18.45
CA GLY A 183 -30.66 -9.13 19.38
C GLY A 183 -30.93 -10.48 20.07
N LYS A 184 -30.08 -11.50 19.89
CA LYS A 184 -30.37 -12.88 20.34
C LYS A 184 -29.35 -13.48 21.30
N HIS A 185 -28.26 -12.78 21.56
CA HIS A 185 -27.11 -13.34 22.26
C HIS A 185 -26.49 -12.31 23.19
N THR A 186 -26.01 -12.77 24.35
CA THR A 186 -25.23 -11.98 25.30
C THR A 186 -23.83 -12.55 25.43
N LEU A 187 -22.87 -11.71 25.82
CA LEU A 187 -21.51 -12.17 26.12
C LEU A 187 -21.52 -13.08 27.36
N PRO A 188 -20.93 -14.29 27.30
CA PRO A 188 -20.77 -15.13 28.48
C PRO A 188 -19.73 -14.53 29.43
N PRO A 189 -19.78 -14.87 30.73
CA PRO A 189 -18.87 -14.33 31.75
C PRO A 189 -17.42 -14.79 31.58
N THR A 190 -17.19 -15.83 30.77
CA THR A 190 -15.84 -16.35 30.48
C THR A 190 -15.75 -16.62 28.99
N ILE A 191 -14.74 -16.03 28.35
CA ILE A 191 -14.48 -16.17 26.91
C ILE A 191 -13.12 -16.80 26.74
N ALA A 192 -13.09 -17.98 26.11
CA ALA A 192 -11.85 -18.64 25.74
C ALA A 192 -11.15 -17.91 24.58
N PRO A 193 -9.82 -18.05 24.44
CA PRO A 193 -9.05 -17.47 23.33
C PRO A 193 -9.64 -17.78 21.96
N VAL A 194 -9.57 -16.82 21.04
CA VAL A 194 -10.04 -16.95 19.66
C VAL A 194 -8.87 -16.98 18.70
N THR A 195 -9.05 -17.60 17.53
CA THR A 195 -8.01 -17.59 16.50
C THR A 195 -8.24 -16.44 15.54
N ILE A 196 -7.23 -15.60 15.31
CA ILE A 196 -7.23 -14.49 14.35
C ILE A 196 -6.13 -14.68 13.30
N GLY A 197 -6.16 -13.90 12.22
CA GLY A 197 -5.09 -13.91 11.23
C GLY A 197 -4.00 -12.89 11.59
N ARG A 198 -2.73 -13.28 11.48
CA ARG A 198 -1.56 -12.42 11.67
C ARG A 198 -0.73 -12.38 10.38
N PRO A 199 -0.24 -11.22 9.93
CA PRO A 199 0.68 -11.17 8.80
C PRO A 199 2.03 -11.79 9.20
N GLN A 200 2.66 -12.44 8.23
CA GLN A 200 3.97 -13.05 8.34
C GLN A 200 4.76 -12.73 7.07
N THR A 201 5.99 -12.24 7.26
CA THR A 201 6.92 -12.02 6.15
C THR A 201 7.26 -13.33 5.48
N VAL A 202 7.20 -13.35 4.15
CA VAL A 202 7.56 -14.49 3.32
C VAL A 202 8.79 -14.15 2.48
N GLY A 203 9.67 -15.13 2.29
CA GLY A 203 10.85 -14.99 1.45
C GLY A 203 11.99 -14.24 2.12
N ARG A 204 13.01 -13.92 1.31
CA ARG A 204 14.21 -13.21 1.75
C ARG A 204 13.99 -11.71 1.62
N ALA A 205 14.33 -10.93 2.65
CA ALA A 205 14.35 -9.48 2.55
C ALA A 205 15.35 -9.01 1.48
N ILE A 206 14.89 -8.16 0.55
CA ILE A 206 15.67 -7.63 -0.56
C ILE A 206 15.90 -6.13 -0.30
N PRO A 207 17.13 -5.67 -0.04
CA PRO A 207 17.42 -4.25 0.12
C PRO A 207 17.19 -3.47 -1.18
N SER A 208 16.67 -2.25 -1.12
CA SER A 208 16.45 -1.42 -2.32
C SER A 208 17.74 -1.11 -3.07
N SER A 209 18.87 -1.03 -2.34
CA SER A 209 20.21 -0.85 -2.91
C SER A 209 20.70 -1.98 -3.80
N THR A 210 20.00 -3.12 -3.86
CA THR A 210 20.37 -4.25 -4.73
C THR A 210 19.94 -4.07 -6.18
N ILE A 211 19.08 -3.09 -6.46
CA ILE A 211 18.54 -2.83 -7.79
C ILE A 211 19.29 -1.64 -8.37
N HIS A 212 19.87 -1.86 -9.55
CA HIS A 212 20.59 -0.83 -10.27
C HIS A 212 20.04 -0.71 -11.69
N CYS A 213 19.92 0.51 -12.18
CA CYS A 213 19.57 0.76 -13.56
C CYS A 213 20.61 1.72 -14.16
N ARG A 214 21.25 1.29 -15.25
CA ARG A 214 22.20 2.10 -16.00
C ARG A 214 21.63 2.40 -17.37
N LEU A 215 21.66 3.65 -17.78
CA LEU A 215 21.17 4.15 -19.04
C LEU A 215 22.33 4.45 -19.97
N THR A 216 22.21 4.04 -21.23
CA THR A 216 23.15 4.39 -22.30
C THR A 216 22.37 5.05 -23.43
N HIS A 217 22.72 6.28 -23.80
CA HIS A 217 22.05 6.98 -24.90
C HIS A 217 22.54 6.46 -26.26
N GLU A 218 21.61 6.09 -27.13
CA GLU A 218 21.90 5.70 -28.52
C GLU A 218 21.76 6.92 -29.44
N GLN A 219 22.85 7.69 -29.58
CA GLN A 219 22.89 8.74 -30.58
C GLN A 219 22.94 8.13 -31.98
N THR A 220 21.80 8.12 -32.66
CA THR A 220 21.70 7.86 -34.10
C THR A 220 22.03 9.13 -34.86
N SER A 221 23.32 9.52 -34.88
CA SER A 221 23.77 10.48 -35.89
C SER A 221 23.75 9.80 -37.24
N ALA A 222 22.89 10.27 -38.14
CA ALA A 222 22.74 9.76 -39.49
C ALA A 222 24.08 9.85 -40.26
N GLY A 223 24.83 8.75 -40.29
CA GLY A 223 25.96 8.56 -41.22
C GLY A 223 27.35 8.40 -40.60
N ASP A 224 27.53 8.58 -39.29
CA ASP A 224 28.85 8.44 -38.66
C ASP A 224 28.79 7.47 -37.47
N VAL A 225 29.63 6.42 -37.52
CA VAL A 225 29.76 5.46 -36.42
C VAL A 225 30.45 6.18 -35.27
N ILE A 226 29.67 6.73 -34.34
CA ILE A 226 30.20 7.37 -33.14
C ILE A 226 30.97 6.29 -32.35
N PRO A 227 32.28 6.47 -32.07
CA PRO A 227 33.04 5.51 -31.29
C PRO A 227 32.45 5.37 -29.89
N ALA A 228 32.47 4.15 -29.33
CA ALA A 228 31.88 3.81 -28.03
C ALA A 228 32.33 4.72 -26.85
N ALA A 229 33.44 5.43 -27.01
CA ALA A 229 33.98 6.39 -26.05
C ALA A 229 33.15 7.68 -25.86
N GLN A 230 32.18 7.96 -26.74
CA GLN A 230 31.32 9.17 -26.65
C GLN A 230 29.87 8.87 -26.20
N ARG A 231 29.55 7.65 -25.76
CA ARG A 231 28.21 7.34 -25.26
C ARG A 231 27.99 7.99 -23.89
N THR A 232 27.00 8.87 -23.79
CA THR A 232 26.51 9.35 -22.50
C THR A 232 25.95 8.17 -21.73
N THR A 233 26.57 7.88 -20.59
CA THR A 233 26.12 6.84 -19.66
C THR A 233 25.65 7.53 -18.39
N GLU A 234 24.41 7.26 -17.99
CA GLU A 234 23.80 7.83 -16.79
C GLU A 234 23.34 6.68 -15.89
N SER A 235 23.50 6.82 -14.58
CA SER A 235 22.91 5.90 -13.61
C SER A 235 21.63 6.50 -13.08
N LEU A 236 20.58 5.70 -12.94
CA LEU A 236 19.41 6.15 -12.20
C LEU A 236 19.80 6.48 -10.75
N PRO A 237 19.06 7.40 -10.11
CA PRO A 237 19.08 7.55 -8.66
C PRO A 237 18.85 6.22 -7.93
N GLU A 238 19.13 6.21 -6.63
CA GLU A 238 18.84 5.05 -5.80
C GLU A 238 17.34 4.75 -5.80
N PHE A 239 17.00 3.45 -5.87
CA PHE A 239 15.63 3.00 -5.74
C PHE A 239 15.14 3.23 -4.31
N LEU A 240 14.02 3.93 -4.18
CA LEU A 240 13.42 4.25 -2.89
C LEU A 240 12.09 3.53 -2.71
N PRO A 241 11.79 3.01 -1.52
CA PRO A 241 10.55 2.31 -1.26
C PRO A 241 9.37 3.29 -1.24
N LEU A 242 8.50 3.16 -2.23
CA LEU A 242 7.28 3.95 -2.35
C LEU A 242 6.12 3.33 -1.58
N VAL A 243 6.08 2.00 -1.51
CA VAL A 243 5.11 1.24 -0.71
C VAL A 243 5.78 0.02 -0.10
N ASP A 244 5.73 -0.13 1.22
CA ASP A 244 6.11 -1.35 1.94
C ASP A 244 4.87 -2.11 2.43
N LEU A 245 4.44 -3.12 1.68
CA LEU A 245 3.25 -3.92 2.01
C LEU A 245 3.45 -4.82 3.23
N GLN A 246 4.68 -5.17 3.56
CA GLN A 246 4.97 -5.91 4.79
C GLN A 246 4.68 -5.01 6.00
N ALA A 247 5.25 -3.80 6.01
CA ALA A 247 5.01 -2.81 7.06
C ALA A 247 3.53 -2.38 7.11
N THR A 248 2.90 -2.20 5.95
CA THR A 248 1.47 -1.85 5.83
C THR A 248 0.58 -2.94 6.44
N ALA A 249 0.85 -4.22 6.16
CA ALA A 249 0.07 -5.33 6.70
C ALA A 249 0.23 -5.45 8.21
N GLU A 250 1.44 -5.24 8.73
CA GLU A 250 1.71 -5.21 10.17
C GLU A 250 0.99 -4.05 10.86
N ALA A 251 1.06 -2.84 10.29
CA ALA A 251 0.33 -1.68 10.79
C ALA A 251 -1.19 -1.93 10.80
N SER A 252 -1.74 -2.43 9.69
CA SER A 252 -3.16 -2.77 9.57
C SER A 252 -3.59 -3.84 10.58
N TYR A 253 -2.75 -4.87 10.82
CA TYR A 253 -3.01 -5.87 11.85
C TYR A 253 -3.08 -5.25 13.24
N HIS A 254 -2.13 -4.38 13.60
CA HIS A 254 -2.11 -3.75 14.92
C HIS A 254 -3.31 -2.83 15.14
N GLU A 255 -3.68 -2.06 14.12
CA GLU A 255 -4.82 -1.14 14.16
C GLU A 255 -6.15 -1.88 14.34
N HIS A 256 -6.35 -2.98 13.60
CA HIS A 256 -7.64 -3.70 13.56
C HIS A 256 -7.68 -4.95 14.44
N ARG A 257 -6.64 -5.20 15.25
CA ARG A 257 -6.50 -6.45 16.02
C ARG A 257 -7.70 -6.72 16.92
N ASP A 258 -8.10 -5.71 17.70
CA ASP A 258 -9.21 -5.85 18.65
C ASP A 258 -10.55 -6.00 17.95
N GLU A 259 -10.72 -5.38 16.78
CA GLU A 259 -11.92 -5.57 15.96
C GLU A 259 -12.01 -7.01 15.43
N GLU A 260 -10.90 -7.57 14.94
CA GLU A 260 -10.84 -8.97 14.49
C GLU A 260 -11.11 -9.96 15.63
N ILE A 261 -10.54 -9.72 16.82
CA ILE A 261 -10.83 -10.51 18.02
C ILE A 261 -12.32 -10.41 18.37
N GLY A 262 -12.87 -9.19 18.40
CA GLY A 262 -14.28 -8.95 18.73
C GLY A 262 -15.23 -9.63 17.74
N ARG A 263 -14.94 -9.55 16.44
CA ARG A 263 -15.69 -10.23 15.37
C ARG A 263 -15.60 -11.75 15.51
N ALA A 264 -14.43 -12.29 15.85
CA ALA A 264 -14.24 -13.72 16.08
C ALA A 264 -15.04 -14.20 17.31
N ILE A 265 -15.00 -13.45 18.43
CA ILE A 265 -15.79 -13.72 19.63
C ILE A 265 -17.29 -13.70 19.30
N ALA A 266 -17.78 -12.65 18.65
CA ALA A 266 -19.18 -12.52 18.28
C ALA A 266 -19.63 -13.68 17.38
N ARG A 267 -18.83 -14.02 16.36
CA ARG A 267 -19.09 -15.16 15.47
C ARG A 267 -19.18 -16.48 16.24
N ARG A 268 -18.26 -16.72 17.18
CA ARG A 268 -18.26 -17.90 18.04
C ARG A 268 -19.53 -17.97 18.89
N ILE A 269 -19.96 -16.85 19.48
CA ILE A 269 -21.14 -16.78 20.33
C ILE A 269 -22.42 -17.02 19.53
N VAL A 270 -22.58 -16.39 18.35
CA VAL A 270 -23.74 -16.62 17.48
C VAL A 270 -23.84 -18.10 17.07
N LYS A 271 -22.70 -18.71 16.70
CA LYS A 271 -22.65 -20.15 16.38
C LYS A 271 -23.05 -21.03 17.58
N LYS A 272 -22.58 -20.71 18.79
CA LYS A 272 -22.91 -21.47 20.01
C LYS A 272 -24.34 -21.23 20.52
N GLY A 273 -24.83 -20.00 20.47
CA GLY A 273 -26.15 -19.62 20.98
C GLY A 273 -27.29 -20.32 20.24
N THR A 274 -27.09 -20.65 18.96
CA THR A 274 -28.02 -21.50 18.18
C THR A 274 -28.20 -22.88 18.81
N VAL A 275 -27.16 -23.43 19.45
CA VAL A 275 -27.19 -24.75 20.10
C VAL A 275 -27.97 -24.70 21.42
N TYR A 276 -27.87 -23.60 22.18
CA TYR A 276 -28.59 -23.43 23.45
C TYR A 276 -30.08 -23.15 23.27
N VAL A 277 -30.49 -22.39 22.25
CA VAL A 277 -31.92 -22.15 21.96
C VAL A 277 -32.64 -23.43 21.53
N LEU A 278 -31.93 -24.37 20.88
CA LEU A 278 -32.46 -25.71 20.62
C LEU A 278 -32.67 -26.53 21.90
N LYS A 279 -31.84 -26.29 22.93
CA LYS A 279 -31.90 -26.97 24.24
C LYS A 279 -33.05 -26.48 25.12
N GLU A 280 -33.46 -25.22 25.00
CA GLU A 280 -34.61 -24.66 25.73
C GLU A 280 -35.96 -24.95 25.07
N THR A 281 -36.00 -25.04 23.74
CA THR A 281 -37.24 -25.34 23.00
C THR A 281 -37.61 -26.81 22.98
N GLN A 282 -36.67 -27.70 23.26
CA GLN A 282 -36.92 -29.11 23.57
C GLN A 282 -36.73 -29.32 25.07
N GLN A 283 -37.82 -29.46 25.85
CA GLN A 283 -37.79 -29.92 27.25
C GLN A 283 -37.28 -31.37 27.36
N VAL A 284 -36.06 -31.64 26.89
CA VAL A 284 -35.43 -32.96 26.94
C VAL A 284 -34.87 -33.14 28.33
N VAL A 285 -35.62 -33.94 29.09
CA VAL A 285 -35.31 -34.58 30.36
C VAL A 285 -33.81 -34.88 30.51
N ARG A 286 -33.28 -34.51 31.68
CA ARG A 286 -31.95 -34.78 32.27
C ARG A 286 -31.32 -36.14 31.87
N ASN A 287 -30.77 -36.26 30.66
CA ASN A 287 -29.92 -37.38 30.28
C ASN A 287 -28.46 -36.93 30.32
N SER A 288 -27.73 -37.39 31.34
CA SER A 288 -26.31 -37.08 31.59
C SER A 288 -25.38 -37.33 30.39
N PHE A 289 -25.78 -38.22 29.47
CA PHE A 289 -25.01 -38.51 28.26
C PHE A 289 -25.18 -37.45 27.16
N VAL A 290 -26.34 -36.77 27.12
CA VAL A 290 -26.61 -35.65 26.21
C VAL A 290 -25.85 -34.40 26.66
N ASP A 291 -25.78 -34.12 27.96
CA ASP A 291 -24.96 -33.03 28.49
C ASP A 291 -23.46 -33.25 28.26
N LEU A 292 -22.98 -34.49 28.40
CA LEU A 292 -21.59 -34.84 28.07
C LEU A 292 -21.31 -34.70 26.56
N ALA A 293 -22.20 -35.19 25.70
CA ALA A 293 -22.07 -35.06 24.25
C ALA A 293 -22.08 -33.59 23.81
N ILE A 294 -22.91 -32.74 24.43
CA ILE A 294 -22.94 -31.29 24.16
C ILE A 294 -21.65 -30.61 24.62
N ASN A 295 -21.10 -30.98 25.78
CA ASN A 295 -19.83 -30.42 26.27
C ASN A 295 -18.63 -30.87 25.42
N ILE A 296 -18.57 -32.15 25.03
CA ILE A 296 -17.54 -32.68 24.13
C ILE A 296 -17.66 -32.06 22.73
N ALA A 297 -18.88 -31.93 22.20
CA ALA A 297 -19.12 -31.23 20.94
C ALA A 297 -18.72 -29.75 21.03
N GLY A 298 -18.95 -29.09 22.17
CA GLY A 298 -18.52 -27.71 22.41
C GLY A 298 -16.99 -27.53 22.35
N ILE A 299 -16.23 -28.44 22.97
CA ILE A 299 -14.76 -28.43 22.98
C ILE A 299 -14.20 -28.81 21.59
N MET A 300 -14.77 -29.81 20.92
CA MET A 300 -14.37 -30.15 19.54
C MET A 300 -14.70 -29.04 18.54
N TRP A 301 -15.80 -28.30 18.73
CA TRP A 301 -16.19 -27.21 17.84
C TRP A 301 -15.28 -25.98 17.98
N GLU A 302 -14.81 -25.68 19.19
CA GLU A 302 -13.82 -24.61 19.45
C GLU A 302 -12.52 -24.80 18.66
N ALA A 303 -12.11 -26.04 18.39
CA ALA A 303 -10.91 -26.35 17.62
C ALA A 303 -11.08 -26.21 16.09
N THR A 304 -12.29 -25.99 15.57
CA THR A 304 -12.56 -25.96 14.12
C THR A 304 -12.71 -24.55 13.52
N GLU A 305 -12.70 -23.51 14.34
CA GLU A 305 -12.80 -22.14 13.84
C GLU A 305 -11.47 -21.67 13.25
N ARG A 306 -11.45 -21.52 11.92
CA ARG A 306 -10.29 -21.00 11.19
C ARG A 306 -10.47 -19.49 10.93
N PRO A 307 -9.45 -18.67 11.22
CA PRO A 307 -9.47 -17.26 10.82
C PRO A 307 -9.38 -17.12 9.30
N ASP A 308 -9.73 -15.94 8.78
CA ASP A 308 -9.54 -15.65 7.36
C ASP A 308 -8.05 -15.35 7.07
N THR A 309 -7.34 -16.39 6.67
CA THR A 309 -5.92 -16.34 6.28
C THR A 309 -5.72 -16.11 4.78
N ARG A 310 -6.80 -15.83 4.04
CA ARG A 310 -6.69 -15.52 2.62
C ARG A 310 -6.01 -14.15 2.46
N ALA A 311 -5.20 -14.05 1.42
CA ALA A 311 -4.43 -12.86 1.07
C ALA A 311 -4.08 -12.90 -0.42
N TRP A 312 -3.79 -11.72 -0.99
CA TRP A 312 -3.39 -11.59 -2.39
C TRP A 312 -1.90 -11.88 -2.56
N ARG A 313 -1.56 -13.17 -2.74
CA ARG A 313 -0.17 -13.65 -2.86
C ARG A 313 0.58 -13.15 -4.10
N MET A 314 -0.12 -12.59 -5.09
CA MET A 314 0.49 -12.04 -6.31
C MET A 314 1.00 -10.60 -6.12
N LEU A 315 0.69 -9.96 -4.99
CA LEU A 315 1.24 -8.65 -4.67
C LEU A 315 2.72 -8.79 -4.26
N PRO A 316 3.54 -7.74 -4.48
CA PRO A 316 4.92 -7.73 -4.01
C PRO A 316 4.98 -7.53 -2.48
N ALA A 317 6.16 -7.71 -1.87
CA ALA A 317 6.40 -7.25 -0.50
C ALA A 317 6.52 -5.73 -0.45
N ARG A 318 7.12 -5.14 -1.48
CA ARG A 318 7.46 -3.72 -1.57
C ARG A 318 7.46 -3.26 -3.02
N ILE A 319 7.16 -1.99 -3.25
CA ILE A 319 7.30 -1.34 -4.54
C ILE A 319 8.33 -0.23 -4.39
N ASP A 320 9.45 -0.39 -5.09
CA ASP A 320 10.51 0.59 -5.15
C ASP A 320 10.37 1.42 -6.43
N LEU A 321 10.73 2.68 -6.34
CA LEU A 321 10.64 3.64 -7.42
C LEU A 321 11.98 4.36 -7.57
N SER A 322 12.40 4.52 -8.82
CA SER A 322 13.40 5.51 -9.21
C SER A 322 12.90 6.25 -10.44
N SER A 323 13.13 7.56 -10.51
CA SER A 323 12.78 8.36 -11.67
C SER A 323 13.88 9.35 -12.03
N VAL A 324 14.04 9.61 -13.33
CA VAL A 324 15.04 10.55 -13.85
C VAL A 324 14.52 11.26 -15.11
N GLU A 325 14.88 12.53 -15.26
CA GLU A 325 14.60 13.32 -16.46
C GLU A 325 15.72 13.09 -17.49
N LEU A 326 15.35 12.78 -18.73
CA LEU A 326 16.27 12.41 -19.81
C LEU A 326 15.97 13.21 -21.07
N PRO A 327 17.00 13.60 -21.84
CA PRO A 327 16.81 14.11 -23.19
C PRO A 327 16.00 13.14 -24.07
N GLN A 328 15.17 13.70 -24.94
CA GLN A 328 14.43 12.93 -25.93
C GLN A 328 15.37 12.09 -26.79
N GLY A 329 14.98 10.86 -27.10
CA GLY A 329 15.81 9.93 -27.86
C GLY A 329 15.63 8.49 -27.45
N THR A 330 16.44 7.62 -28.04
CA THR A 330 16.46 6.19 -27.71
C THR A 330 17.56 5.90 -26.72
N TRP A 331 17.20 5.24 -25.64
CA TRP A 331 18.07 4.85 -24.55
C TRP A 331 18.06 3.33 -24.42
N ASN A 332 19.17 2.77 -23.96
CA ASN A 332 19.24 1.39 -23.55
C ASN A 332 19.39 1.34 -22.03
N ALA A 333 18.35 0.85 -21.35
CA ALA A 333 18.31 0.65 -19.91
C ALA A 333 18.83 -0.75 -19.55
N GLU A 334 19.92 -0.80 -18.80
CA GLU A 334 20.51 -2.00 -18.22
C GLU A 334 20.04 -2.14 -16.76
N LEU A 335 19.02 -2.96 -16.53
CA LEU A 335 18.53 -3.31 -15.20
C LEU A 335 19.34 -4.47 -14.63
N ARG A 336 19.84 -4.30 -13.41
CA ARG A 336 20.69 -5.28 -12.73
C ARG A 336 20.21 -5.51 -11.31
N THR A 337 20.30 -6.77 -10.89
CA THR A 337 20.22 -7.16 -9.48
C THR A 337 21.58 -7.65 -8.99
N ASP A 338 21.90 -7.34 -7.73
CA ASP A 338 23.19 -7.71 -7.14
C ASP A 338 23.42 -9.22 -7.06
N ALA A 339 24.67 -9.63 -7.31
CA ALA A 339 25.10 -11.04 -7.35
C ALA A 339 24.87 -11.79 -6.02
N SER A 340 24.90 -11.06 -4.90
CA SER A 340 24.73 -11.57 -3.53
C SER A 340 23.35 -12.21 -3.27
N MET A 341 22.43 -12.05 -4.21
CA MET A 341 21.07 -12.60 -4.18
C MET A 341 20.89 -13.89 -5.01
N GLY A 342 21.99 -14.49 -5.49
CA GLY A 342 21.95 -15.80 -6.15
C GLY A 342 22.01 -15.76 -7.68
N GLY A 343 22.45 -14.63 -8.26
CA GLY A 343 22.78 -14.47 -9.67
C GLY A 343 22.81 -13.00 -10.08
N THR A 344 23.83 -12.59 -10.85
CA THR A 344 23.81 -11.29 -11.53
C THR A 344 23.05 -11.47 -12.82
N SER A 345 21.86 -10.91 -12.90
CA SER A 345 21.13 -10.83 -14.15
C SER A 345 21.11 -9.36 -14.58
N ALA A 346 21.73 -9.09 -15.74
CA ALA A 346 21.67 -7.79 -16.40
C ALA A 346 20.72 -7.92 -17.59
N TYR A 347 19.75 -7.03 -17.69
CA TYR A 347 18.78 -7.02 -18.78
C TYR A 347 18.80 -5.68 -19.47
N HIS A 348 18.95 -5.73 -20.78
CA HIS A 348 18.98 -4.57 -21.65
C HIS A 348 17.60 -4.35 -22.24
N LEU A 349 17.11 -3.13 -22.12
CA LEU A 349 15.78 -2.72 -22.54
C LEU A 349 15.90 -1.43 -23.37
N PRO A 350 15.54 -1.42 -24.65
CA PRO A 350 15.37 -0.17 -25.37
C PRO A 350 14.19 0.61 -24.77
N VAL A 351 14.41 1.90 -24.52
CA VAL A 351 13.45 2.84 -23.95
C VAL A 351 13.49 4.10 -24.80
N HIS A 352 12.35 4.52 -25.34
CA HIS A 352 12.24 5.79 -26.05
C HIS A 352 11.66 6.87 -25.13
N ILE A 353 12.36 7.99 -25.07
CA ILE A 353 11.98 9.16 -24.30
C ILE A 353 11.47 10.22 -25.27
N GLN A 354 10.26 10.72 -25.00
CA GLN A 354 9.63 11.79 -25.76
C GLN A 354 9.55 13.07 -24.94
N ASP A 355 9.69 14.20 -25.62
CA ASP A 355 9.57 15.53 -25.00
C ASP A 355 8.21 15.68 -24.29
N GLY A 356 8.25 16.08 -23.02
CA GLY A 356 7.09 16.33 -22.19
C GLY A 356 6.27 15.08 -21.82
N ARG A 357 6.81 13.86 -21.99
CA ARG A 357 6.10 12.59 -21.73
C ARG A 357 6.76 11.75 -20.65
N ASN A 358 5.93 10.91 -20.03
CA ASN A 358 6.35 9.93 -19.05
C ASN A 358 6.54 8.57 -19.73
N THR A 359 7.68 7.93 -19.47
CA THR A 359 7.97 6.56 -19.88
C THR A 359 8.07 5.71 -18.63
N LEU A 360 7.30 4.62 -18.57
CA LEU A 360 7.22 3.76 -17.39
C LEU A 360 7.82 2.39 -17.68
N VAL A 361 8.71 1.92 -16.82
CA VAL A 361 9.25 0.56 -16.84
C VAL A 361 8.83 -0.15 -15.56
N ILE A 362 8.23 -1.33 -15.69
CA ILE A 362 7.86 -2.18 -14.55
C ILE A 362 8.68 -3.45 -14.61
N CYS A 363 9.28 -3.81 -13.47
CA CYS A 363 10.01 -5.06 -13.31
C CYS A 363 9.59 -5.80 -12.03
N PHE A 364 9.67 -7.13 -12.05
CA PHE A 364 9.28 -7.99 -10.94
C PHE A 364 10.49 -8.76 -10.41
N ILE A 365 10.71 -8.71 -9.10
CA ILE A 365 11.85 -9.28 -8.39
C ILE A 365 11.35 -10.05 -7.15
N PRO A 366 10.63 -11.17 -7.31
CA PRO A 366 10.01 -11.89 -6.19
C PRO A 366 11.05 -12.49 -5.22
N ASP A 367 12.12 -13.08 -5.75
CA ASP A 367 13.11 -13.84 -4.94
C ASP A 367 14.55 -13.37 -5.19
N GLY A 368 14.75 -12.07 -5.43
CA GLY A 368 16.08 -11.46 -5.65
C GLY A 368 16.62 -11.61 -7.07
N LYS A 369 15.80 -12.13 -8.00
CA LYS A 369 16.07 -12.19 -9.44
C LYS A 369 14.89 -11.58 -10.18
N LEU A 370 15.19 -10.91 -11.29
CA LEU A 370 14.17 -10.45 -12.21
C LEU A 370 13.41 -11.66 -12.80
N ALA A 371 12.08 -11.57 -12.81
CA ALA A 371 11.20 -12.64 -13.25
C ALA A 371 10.07 -12.11 -14.15
N GLY A 372 9.54 -12.99 -15.01
CA GLY A 372 8.46 -12.67 -15.93
C GLY A 372 8.88 -11.79 -17.10
N ASN A 373 8.14 -10.72 -17.35
CA ASN A 373 8.38 -9.77 -18.44
C ASN A 373 8.72 -8.39 -17.89
N LEU A 374 9.56 -7.66 -18.62
CA LEU A 374 9.70 -6.22 -18.44
C LEU A 374 8.60 -5.53 -19.26
N LEU A 375 7.84 -4.65 -18.61
CA LEU A 375 6.78 -3.89 -19.27
C LEU A 375 7.26 -2.46 -19.47
N VAL A 376 7.16 -1.97 -20.70
CA VAL A 376 7.41 -0.57 -21.06
C VAL A 376 6.11 0.08 -21.49
N GLY A 377 5.71 1.11 -20.77
CA GLY A 377 4.63 2.02 -21.14
C GLY A 377 5.15 3.33 -21.73
N GLY A 378 4.24 4.11 -22.30
CA GLY A 378 4.56 5.36 -22.99
C GLY A 378 4.46 5.19 -24.51
N ALA A 379 5.45 5.73 -25.23
CA ALA A 379 5.48 5.76 -26.70
C ALA A 379 5.60 4.38 -27.35
N ASP A 380 6.48 3.54 -26.80
CA ASP A 380 6.98 2.33 -27.49
C ASP A 380 6.29 1.03 -27.07
N ARG A 381 5.31 1.11 -26.15
CA ARG A 381 4.53 0.01 -25.56
C ARG A 381 5.08 -1.38 -25.88
N ALA A 382 5.99 -1.88 -25.04
CA ALA A 382 6.69 -3.13 -25.28
C ALA A 382 6.58 -4.07 -24.07
N THR A 383 6.43 -5.36 -24.36
CA THR A 383 6.56 -6.45 -23.38
C THR A 383 7.79 -7.24 -23.76
N ILE A 384 8.84 -7.20 -22.93
CA ILE A 384 10.08 -7.91 -23.20
C ILE A 384 10.15 -9.15 -22.30
N PRO A 385 10.13 -10.37 -22.87
CA PRO A 385 10.31 -11.59 -22.10
C PRO A 385 11.73 -11.66 -21.56
N LEU A 386 11.88 -12.03 -20.29
CA LEU A 386 13.19 -12.29 -19.72
C LEU A 386 13.69 -13.67 -20.18
N PRO A 387 14.95 -13.82 -20.63
CA PRO A 387 15.49 -15.11 -21.01
C PRO A 387 15.36 -16.13 -19.86
N GLY A 388 14.67 -17.25 -20.13
CA GLY A 388 14.48 -18.36 -19.20
C GLY A 388 13.06 -18.55 -18.64
N THR A 389 12.06 -17.76 -19.06
CA THR A 389 10.67 -17.88 -18.57
C THR A 389 9.75 -18.80 -19.39
N ASP A 390 10.27 -19.53 -20.39
CA ASP A 390 9.49 -20.48 -21.22
C ASP A 390 9.30 -21.88 -20.60
N GLN A 391 9.30 -22.01 -19.27
CA GLN A 391 9.07 -23.30 -18.58
C GLN A 391 7.86 -23.29 -17.65
#